data_AF-A0A918S7C8-F1
#
_entry.id   AF-A0A918S7C8-F1
#
_cell.length_a   1.000
_cell.length_b   1.000
_cell.length_c   1.000
_cell.angle_alpha   90.00
_cell.angle_beta   90.00
_cell.angle_gamma   90.00
#
_symmetry.space_group_name_H-M   'P 1'
#
loop_
_entity.id
_entity.type
_entity.pdbx_description
1 polymer ?
#
loop_
_entity_poly.entity_id
_entity_poly.type
_entity_poly.pdbx_seq_one_letter_code
_entity_poly.pdbx_strand_id
1 'polypeptide(L)'
;MSKITLLIHCPDTSGIIADVTSFFHQRKGNIIYVDQYVDLENKVFFMRLECEFDSKFFIEQIKEEFARQIGTPYQMSWGMYAADSQQKWPFSFLNMITACMTYWADTNPGSSMHKFL
;
A
#
# COMPACT_ATOMS: atom_id res chain seq x y z
N MET A 1 6.70 -19.61 -2.59
CA MET A 1 5.54 -18.72 -2.45
C MET A 1 5.96 -17.34 -2.90
N SER A 2 5.10 -16.62 -3.61
CA SER A 2 5.42 -15.28 -4.12
C SER A 2 4.72 -14.24 -3.26
N LYS A 3 5.49 -13.30 -2.68
CA LYS A 3 4.98 -12.21 -1.84
C LYS A 3 4.88 -10.91 -2.64
N ILE A 4 3.82 -10.15 -2.40
CA ILE A 4 3.63 -8.77 -2.85
C ILE A 4 3.56 -7.85 -1.63
N THR A 5 4.19 -6.68 -1.73
CA THR A 5 3.96 -5.54 -0.84
C THR A 5 3.23 -4.44 -1.61
N LEU A 6 2.09 -3.99 -1.10
CA LEU A 6 1.32 -2.85 -1.55
C LEU A 6 1.46 -1.71 -0.55
N LEU A 7 1.75 -0.51 -1.05
CA LEU A 7 1.68 0.74 -0.31
C LEU A 7 0.66 1.66 -0.96
N ILE A 8 -0.14 2.33 -0.13
CA ILE A 8 -1.24 3.22 -0.54
C ILE A 8 -1.13 4.54 0.23
N HIS A 9 -1.42 5.63 -0.48
CA HIS A 9 -1.64 6.97 0.04
C HIS A 9 -2.81 7.62 -0.72
N CYS A 10 -3.87 8.03 -0.02
CA CYS A 10 -5.06 8.64 -0.62
C CYS A 10 -5.87 9.47 0.37
N PRO A 11 -6.85 10.26 -0.11
CA PRO A 11 -7.87 10.84 0.77
C PRO A 11 -8.60 9.75 1.56
N ASP A 12 -8.85 10.00 2.84
CA ASP A 12 -9.58 9.07 3.70
C ASP A 12 -11.06 9.00 3.28
N THR A 13 -11.50 7.79 2.93
CA THR A 13 -12.86 7.50 2.50
C THR A 13 -13.28 6.10 2.97
N SER A 14 -14.56 5.94 3.25
CA SER A 14 -15.11 4.65 3.63
C SER A 14 -14.96 3.63 2.49
N GLY A 15 -14.56 2.40 2.84
CA GLY A 15 -14.50 1.28 1.91
C GLY A 15 -13.10 0.88 1.45
N ILE A 16 -12.09 1.74 1.63
CA ILE A 16 -10.71 1.50 1.16
C ILE A 16 -10.19 0.13 1.61
N ILE A 17 -10.21 -0.15 2.92
CA ILE A 17 -9.68 -1.39 3.48
C ILE A 17 -10.47 -2.60 2.97
N ALA A 18 -11.80 -2.51 2.94
CA ALA A 18 -12.66 -3.60 2.50
C ALA A 18 -12.42 -3.96 1.04
N ASP A 19 -12.32 -2.96 0.16
CA ASP A 19 -12.10 -3.16 -1.27
C ASP A 19 -10.70 -3.69 -1.56
N VAL A 20 -9.67 -3.12 -0.92
CA VAL A 20 -8.27 -3.57 -1.08
C VAL A 20 -8.11 -5.01 -0.61
N THR A 21 -8.62 -5.35 0.58
CA THR A 21 -8.51 -6.72 1.10
C THR A 21 -9.33 -7.72 0.27
N SER A 22 -10.53 -7.34 -0.15
CA SER A 22 -11.37 -8.16 -1.03
C SER A 22 -10.72 -8.41 -2.39
N PHE A 23 -10.05 -7.40 -2.96
CA PHE A 23 -9.32 -7.53 -4.22
C PHE A 23 -8.23 -8.61 -4.16
N PHE A 24 -7.44 -8.66 -3.08
CA PHE A 24 -6.44 -9.70 -2.91
C PHE A 24 -7.07 -11.07 -2.63
N HIS A 25 -8.11 -11.10 -1.80
CA HIS A 25 -8.81 -12.34 -1.46
C HIS A 25 -9.42 -13.03 -2.69
N GLN A 26 -10.08 -12.27 -3.58
CA GLN A 26 -10.67 -12.79 -4.82
C GLN A 26 -9.62 -13.40 -5.76
N ARG A 27 -8.35 -12.98 -5.64
CA ARG A 27 -7.22 -13.51 -6.41
C ARG A 27 -6.49 -14.64 -5.69
N LYS A 28 -7.11 -15.22 -4.65
CA LYS A 28 -6.54 -16.26 -3.79
C LYS A 28 -5.22 -15.82 -3.12
N GLY A 29 -5.08 -14.52 -2.88
CA GLY A 29 -3.99 -13.98 -2.09
C GLY A 29 -4.29 -14.14 -0.60
N ASN A 30 -3.29 -14.60 0.14
CA ASN A 30 -3.31 -14.68 1.60
C ASN A 30 -2.65 -13.43 2.19
N ILE A 31 -3.42 -12.58 2.86
CA ILE A 31 -2.89 -11.37 3.49
C ILE A 31 -2.18 -11.79 4.78
N ILE A 32 -0.89 -11.47 4.88
CA ILE A 32 -0.04 -11.85 6.02
C ILE A 32 0.42 -10.67 6.87
N TYR A 33 0.32 -9.46 6.32
CA TYR A 33 0.58 -8.23 7.05
C TYR A 33 -0.35 -7.13 6.54
N VAL A 34 -0.89 -6.35 7.46
CA VAL A 34 -1.64 -5.15 7.16
C VAL A 34 -1.38 -4.13 8.27
N ASP A 35 -1.09 -2.90 7.86
CA ASP A 35 -0.95 -1.77 8.76
C ASP A 35 -1.52 -0.53 8.09
N GLN A 36 -2.11 0.35 8.89
CA GLN A 36 -2.81 1.52 8.42
C GLN A 36 -2.56 2.70 9.34
N TYR A 37 -2.52 3.88 8.74
CA TYR A 37 -2.51 5.14 9.47
C TYR A 37 -3.52 6.09 8.85
N VAL A 38 -4.33 6.70 9.71
CA VAL A 38 -5.35 7.68 9.31
C VAL A 38 -5.05 8.99 10.01
N ASP A 39 -4.81 10.02 9.23
CA ASP A 39 -4.79 11.39 9.70
C ASP A 39 -6.21 11.97 9.56
N LEU A 40 -6.92 12.07 10.68
CA LEU A 40 -8.30 12.58 10.72
C LEU A 40 -8.38 14.09 10.48
N GLU A 41 -7.34 14.84 10.83
CA GLU A 41 -7.33 16.30 10.70
C GLU A 41 -7.21 16.71 9.24
N ASN A 42 -6.29 16.05 8.55
CA ASN A 42 -6.00 16.31 7.14
C ASN A 42 -6.77 15.39 6.17
N LYS A 43 -7.50 14.41 6.71
CA LYS A 43 -8.29 13.41 5.96
C LYS A 43 -7.43 12.60 4.98
N VAL A 44 -6.31 12.09 5.46
CA VAL A 44 -5.38 11.29 4.66
C VAL A 44 -5.28 9.88 5.21
N PHE A 45 -5.26 8.91 4.31
CA PHE A 45 -5.16 7.48 4.59
C PHE A 45 -3.87 6.91 4.00
N PHE A 46 -3.16 6.14 4.82
CA PHE A 46 -1.98 5.37 4.43
C PHE A 46 -2.19 3.92 4.80
N MET A 47 -1.71 3.01 3.94
CA MET A 47 -1.77 1.58 4.20
C MET A 47 -0.58 0.85 3.61
N ARG A 48 -0.06 -0.10 4.37
CA ARG A 48 0.85 -1.14 3.90
C ARG A 48 0.18 -2.49 4.02
N LEU A 49 0.19 -3.26 2.94
CA LEU A 49 -0.35 -4.61 2.93
C LEU A 49 0.67 -5.55 2.29
N GLU A 50 0.93 -6.68 2.95
CA GLU A 50 1.68 -7.78 2.36
C GLU A 50 0.79 -8.98 2.15
N CYS A 51 0.89 -9.55 0.95
CA CYS A 51 0.07 -10.65 0.50
C CYS A 51 0.93 -11.73 -0.14
N GLU A 52 0.66 -12.99 0.20
CA GLU A 52 1.31 -14.17 -0.36
C GLU A 52 0.40 -14.93 -1.29
N PHE A 53 0.98 -15.45 -2.36
CA PHE A 53 0.30 -16.29 -3.35
C PHE A 53 1.03 -17.63 -3.47
N ASP A 54 0.24 -18.71 -3.49
CA ASP A 54 0.73 -20.08 -3.64
C ASP A 54 1.24 -20.35 -5.06
N SER A 55 0.67 -19.70 -6.07
CA SER A 55 1.02 -19.83 -7.48
C SER A 55 1.81 -18.62 -8.00
N LYS A 56 2.62 -18.84 -9.05
CA LYS A 56 3.22 -17.74 -9.81
C LYS A 56 2.11 -16.85 -10.39
N PHE A 57 2.22 -15.55 -10.18
CA PHE A 57 1.30 -14.54 -10.72
C PHE A 57 2.06 -13.52 -11.56
N PHE A 58 1.35 -12.84 -12.46
CA PHE A 58 1.88 -11.73 -13.22
C PHE A 58 1.56 -10.43 -12.48
N ILE A 59 2.56 -9.88 -11.77
CA ILE A 59 2.37 -8.66 -10.96
C ILE A 59 1.85 -7.49 -11.80
N GLU A 60 2.24 -7.40 -13.08
CA GLU A 60 1.80 -6.33 -13.97
C GLU A 60 0.28 -6.40 -14.26
N GLN A 61 -0.28 -7.60 -14.40
CA GLN A 61 -1.73 -7.75 -14.54
C GLN A 61 -2.48 -7.32 -13.28
N ILE A 62 -1.96 -7.70 -12.10
CA ILE A 62 -2.53 -7.29 -10.82
C ILE A 62 -2.47 -5.76 -10.66
N LYS A 63 -1.35 -5.13 -11.06
CA LYS A 63 -1.20 -3.68 -11.05
C LYS A 63 -2.21 -2.98 -11.94
N GLU A 64 -2.38 -3.42 -13.19
CA GLU A 64 -3.36 -2.84 -14.12
C GLU A 64 -4.79 -2.95 -13.59
N GLU A 65 -5.16 -4.11 -13.06
CA GLU A 65 -6.47 -4.32 -12.49
C GLU A 65 -6.69 -3.50 -11.22
N PHE A 66 -5.69 -3.44 -10.33
CA PHE A 66 -5.73 -2.64 -9.12
C PHE A 66 -5.88 -1.16 -9.44
N ALA A 67 -5.11 -0.65 -10.41
CA ALA A 67 -5.20 0.73 -10.88
C ALA A 67 -6.63 1.08 -11.31
N ARG A 68 -7.26 0.19 -12.10
CA ARG A 68 -8.59 0.42 -12.65
C ARG A 68 -9.70 0.27 -11.61
N GLN A 69 -9.62 -0.75 -10.75
CA GLN A 69 -10.71 -1.11 -9.83
C GLN A 69 -10.67 -0.33 -8.51
N ILE A 70 -9.48 0.06 -8.05
CA ILE A 70 -9.29 0.68 -6.73
C ILE A 70 -8.50 1.98 -6.84
N GLY A 71 -7.35 1.96 -7.52
CA GLY A 71 -6.45 3.11 -7.58
C GLY A 71 -7.13 4.39 -8.09
N THR A 72 -7.78 4.30 -9.26
CA THR A 72 -8.47 5.45 -9.88
C THR A 72 -9.72 5.88 -9.10
N PRO A 73 -10.65 4.98 -8.70
CA PRO A 73 -11.85 5.38 -7.94
C PRO A 73 -11.55 6.12 -6.63
N TYR A 74 -10.48 5.73 -5.93
CA TYR A 74 -10.09 6.33 -4.66
C TYR A 74 -9.03 7.43 -4.79
N GLN A 75 -8.68 7.84 -6.02
CA GLN A 75 -7.64 8.83 -6.29
C GLN A 75 -6.31 8.50 -5.59
N MET A 76 -5.95 7.22 -5.55
CA MET A 76 -4.80 6.72 -4.81
C MET A 76 -3.48 7.01 -5.52
N SER A 77 -2.51 7.47 -4.74
CA SER A 77 -1.10 7.23 -5.00
C SER A 77 -0.74 5.87 -4.41
N TRP A 78 -0.23 4.94 -5.21
CA TRP A 78 0.07 3.60 -4.73
C TRP A 78 1.26 2.98 -5.46
N GLY A 79 1.81 1.93 -4.88
CA GLY A 79 2.91 1.17 -5.44
C GLY A 79 2.85 -0.29 -5.00
N MET A 80 3.17 -1.21 -5.93
CA MET A 80 3.11 -2.65 -5.70
C MET A 80 4.39 -3.33 -6.15
N TYR A 81 4.96 -4.18 -5.28
CA TYR A 81 6.31 -4.74 -5.43
C TYR A 81 6.31 -6.22 -5.09
N ALA A 82 7.01 -7.04 -5.90
CA ALA A 82 7.24 -8.44 -5.59
C ALA A 82 8.47 -8.58 -4.67
N ALA A 83 8.40 -9.45 -3.67
CA ALA A 83 9.48 -9.66 -2.71
C ALA A 83 10.72 -10.37 -3.31
N ASP A 84 10.54 -11.09 -4.42
CA ASP A 84 11.58 -11.93 -5.04
C ASP A 84 12.47 -11.16 -6.04
N SER A 85 12.23 -9.86 -6.22
CA SER A 85 13.14 -9.04 -7.01
C SER A 85 14.31 -8.60 -6.12
N GLN A 86 15.54 -9.00 -6.46
CA GLN A 86 16.78 -8.35 -5.97
C GLN A 86 16.87 -6.86 -6.38
N GLN A 87 15.76 -6.28 -6.82
CA GLN A 87 15.70 -4.97 -7.41
C GLN A 87 15.54 -3.98 -6.25
N LYS A 88 16.59 -3.17 -6.08
CA LYS A 88 16.57 -1.96 -5.25
C LYS A 88 15.20 -1.31 -5.38
N TRP A 89 14.57 -1.02 -4.25
CA TRP A 89 13.27 -0.35 -4.20
C TRP A 89 13.26 0.79 -5.22
N PRO A 90 12.31 0.79 -6.18
CA PRO A 90 12.31 1.81 -7.22
C PRO A 90 12.13 3.17 -6.57
N PHE A 91 12.71 4.21 -7.19
CA PHE A 91 12.70 5.57 -6.64
C PHE A 91 11.29 6.07 -6.32
N SER A 92 10.27 5.64 -7.06
CA SER A 92 8.86 5.91 -6.76
C SER A 92 8.39 5.34 -5.42
N PHE A 93 8.87 4.15 -5.03
CA PHE A 93 8.61 3.57 -3.71
C PHE A 93 9.27 4.38 -2.61
N LEU A 94 10.55 4.72 -2.78
CA LEU A 94 11.28 5.55 -1.83
C LEU A 94 10.63 6.92 -1.65
N ASN A 95 10.17 7.53 -2.74
CA ASN A 95 9.47 8.80 -2.68
C ASN A 95 8.14 8.68 -1.95
N MET A 96 7.39 7.59 -2.13
CA MET A 96 6.13 7.40 -1.40
C MET A 96 6.36 7.19 0.09
N ILE A 97 7.38 6.40 0.47
CA ILE A 97 7.80 6.27 1.87
C ILE A 97 8.30 7.61 2.41
N THR A 98 9.11 8.34 1.65
CA THR A 98 9.64 9.65 2.06
C THR A 98 8.51 10.66 2.24
N ALA A 99 7.55 10.73 1.31
CA ALA A 99 6.38 11.58 1.43
C ALA A 99 5.58 11.23 2.69
N CYS A 100 5.42 9.94 2.97
CA CYS A 100 4.77 9.45 4.18
C CYS A 100 5.53 9.86 5.46
N MET A 101 6.86 9.69 5.48
CA MET A 101 7.71 10.06 6.61
C MET A 101 7.75 11.57 6.85
N THR A 102 7.86 12.38 5.79
CA THR A 102 7.85 13.84 5.86
C THR A 102 6.50 14.33 6.35
N TYR A 103 5.42 13.84 5.75
CA TYR A 103 4.07 14.18 6.17
C TYR A 103 3.81 13.84 7.64
N TRP A 104 4.26 12.67 8.08
CA TRP A 104 4.13 12.26 9.47
C TRP A 104 4.98 13.12 10.43
N ALA A 105 6.21 13.46 10.04
CA ALA A 105 7.09 14.32 10.82
C ALA A 105 6.51 15.73 10.99
N ASP A 106 5.89 16.27 9.93
CA ASP A 106 5.24 17.58 9.96
C ASP A 106 3.98 17.59 10.83
N THR A 107 3.21 16.51 10.82
CA THR A 107 1.93 16.39 11.56
C THR A 107 2.11 15.95 13.02
N ASN A 108 3.21 15.29 13.38
CA ASN A 108 3.44 14.78 14.74
C ASN A 108 4.83 15.15 15.32
N PRO A 109 5.07 16.45 15.59
CA PRO A 109 6.35 16.92 16.10
C PRO A 109 6.69 16.27 17.47
N GLY A 110 7.86 15.61 17.56
CA GLY A 110 8.37 15.00 18.79
C GLY A 110 8.05 13.51 18.99
N SER A 111 7.38 12.86 18.03
CA SER A 111 7.07 11.43 18.09
C SER A 111 8.08 10.57 17.31
N SER A 112 8.28 9.31 17.72
CA SER A 112 9.29 8.42 17.11
C SER A 112 8.80 7.75 15.82
N MET A 113 9.57 7.92 14.75
CA MET A 113 9.30 7.45 13.38
C MET A 113 9.19 5.91 13.25
N HIS A 114 9.57 5.15 14.28
CA HIS A 114 9.43 3.69 14.33
C HIS A 114 8.00 3.17 14.31
N LYS A 115 6.99 4.02 14.49
CA LYS A 115 5.58 3.60 14.39
C LYS A 115 5.10 3.39 12.95
N PHE A 116 5.91 3.75 11.95
CA PHE A 116 5.50 3.75 10.54
C PHE A 116 6.24 2.72 9.65
N LEU A 117 7.28 2.05 10.18
CA LEU A 117 8.11 1.07 9.47
C LEU A 117 7.84 -0.35 9.99
#